data_AF-A0AAU5I3H2-F1
#
_entry.id   AF-A0AAU5I3H2-F1
#
_cell.length_a   1.000
_cell.length_b   1.000
_cell.length_c   1.000
_cell.angle_alpha   90.00
_cell.angle_beta   90.00
_cell.angle_gamma   90.00
#
_symmetry.space_group_name_H-M   'P 1'
#
loop_
_entity.id
_entity.type
_entity.pdbx_description
1 polymer ?
#
loop_
_entity_poly.entity_id
_entity_poly.type
_entity_poly.pdbx_seq_one_letter_code
_entity_poly.pdbx_strand_id
1 'polypeptide(L)'
;MPVSSRRLLATAVGLGLLATGCTLDPTGSAHTTGPVVLGFINGGTTSFHTCLQTAVTKTTSNNLAKLRTADSNGSKSAELRNVRDMIAHRVDAIILLSVDASALDADIAAAQKAKIPIALIAVTPSDDSKIFGAVISDLPGIGKLDAQWVDDDAAGKPVKAGVISGDGSTSSNLMVDGFTKNLAANVRVVGDERGMFDRATAKAAAAKMIQAHPDLQYAFVANEDMAFGVRQAFDAAGAHSVKIVTVNGTDQGLAALKDGKFAATVSNSVQDLGALAVTHTLALLRGEEKDKIEHIDARLVTKDNADTAPLYCDTDG
;
A
#
# COMPACT_ATOMS: atom_id res chain seq x y z
N MET A 1 -11.23 49.57 -82.22
CA MET A 1 -10.57 50.42 -81.20
C MET A 1 -11.20 51.80 -81.23
N PRO A 2 -12.01 52.14 -80.22
CA PRO A 2 -12.13 53.52 -79.75
C PRO A 2 -11.95 53.63 -78.23
N VAL A 3 -11.68 54.86 -77.81
CA VAL A 3 -11.20 55.32 -76.51
C VAL A 3 -12.36 55.75 -75.59
N SER A 4 -12.03 55.88 -74.30
CA SER A 4 -12.74 56.60 -73.22
C SER A 4 -13.63 55.71 -72.34
N SER A 5 -13.71 55.89 -71.02
CA SER A 5 -13.47 57.10 -70.22
C SER A 5 -13.24 56.73 -68.74
N ARG A 6 -12.32 57.44 -68.08
CA ARG A 6 -12.16 57.50 -66.62
C ARG A 6 -13.44 58.01 -65.94
N ARG A 7 -13.83 57.40 -64.83
CA ARG A 7 -14.42 58.09 -63.67
C ARG A 7 -13.94 57.44 -62.37
N LEU A 8 -13.27 58.22 -61.53
CA LEU A 8 -13.13 57.96 -60.10
C LEU A 8 -14.48 58.23 -59.40
N LEU A 9 -14.85 57.44 -58.39
CA LEU A 9 -14.95 57.86 -56.99
C LEU A 9 -15.54 56.75 -56.08
N ALA A 10 -15.14 56.83 -54.81
CA ALA A 10 -15.83 56.40 -53.59
C ALA A 10 -15.64 54.96 -53.08
N THR A 11 -14.80 54.92 -52.04
CA THR A 11 -14.70 54.00 -50.89
C THR A 11 -16.01 53.37 -50.42
N ALA A 12 -15.97 52.05 -50.17
CA ALA A 12 -16.78 51.37 -49.16
C ALA A 12 -15.96 50.24 -48.53
N VAL A 13 -15.67 50.37 -47.23
CA VAL A 13 -15.10 49.33 -46.37
C VAL A 13 -16.20 48.30 -46.08
N GLY A 14 -15.95 47.04 -46.42
CA GLY A 14 -16.88 45.93 -46.19
C GLY A 14 -16.16 44.79 -45.47
N LEU A 15 -16.48 44.64 -44.19
CA LEU A 15 -16.00 43.62 -43.25
C LEU A 15 -16.57 42.24 -43.65
N GLY A 16 -15.70 41.30 -44.07
CA GLY A 16 -16.07 39.93 -44.39
C GLY A 16 -15.72 38.97 -43.25
N LEU A 17 -16.72 38.53 -42.49
CA LEU A 17 -16.62 37.47 -41.48
C LEU A 17 -16.16 36.14 -42.12
N LEU A 18 -15.08 35.57 -41.58
CA LEU A 18 -14.68 34.17 -41.80
C LEU A 18 -15.39 33.29 -40.76
N ALA A 19 -16.41 32.55 -41.18
CA ALA A 19 -16.96 31.43 -40.43
C ALA A 19 -16.31 30.14 -40.95
N THR A 20 -15.33 29.61 -40.22
CA THR A 20 -14.89 28.21 -40.35
C THR A 20 -15.36 27.49 -39.09
N GLY A 21 -16.33 26.59 -39.28
CA GLY A 21 -16.96 25.83 -38.21
C GLY A 21 -16.03 24.73 -37.70
N CYS A 22 -15.84 24.72 -36.38
CA CYS A 22 -15.38 23.54 -35.66
C CYS A 22 -16.50 22.48 -35.69
N THR A 23 -16.22 21.32 -36.28
CA THR A 23 -16.98 20.10 -36.05
C THR A 23 -16.68 19.61 -34.64
N LEU A 24 -17.70 19.52 -33.80
CA LEU A 24 -17.67 18.96 -32.45
C LEU A 24 -17.82 17.44 -32.53
N ASP A 25 -16.81 16.69 -32.08
CA ASP A 25 -16.97 15.29 -31.70
C ASP A 25 -17.81 15.17 -30.42
N PRO A 26 -18.82 14.27 -30.35
CA PRO A 26 -19.73 14.19 -29.22
C PRO A 26 -19.28 13.21 -28.11
N THR A 27 -18.04 12.72 -28.11
CA THR A 27 -17.50 11.90 -27.03
C THR A 27 -16.61 12.73 -26.12
N GLY A 28 -17.21 13.72 -25.46
CA GLY A 28 -16.53 14.58 -24.49
C GLY A 28 -16.31 13.88 -23.16
N SER A 29 -15.19 13.18 -23.00
CA SER A 29 -14.52 13.16 -21.71
C SER A 29 -14.01 14.58 -21.47
N ALA A 30 -14.61 15.29 -20.52
CA ALA A 30 -14.15 16.61 -20.14
C ALA A 30 -12.73 16.49 -19.60
N HIS A 31 -11.72 16.67 -20.45
CA HIS A 31 -10.36 16.93 -19.99
C HIS A 31 -10.42 18.25 -19.23
N THR A 32 -10.37 18.17 -17.91
CA THR A 32 -10.21 19.33 -17.05
C THR A 32 -8.92 20.04 -17.49
N THR A 33 -9.05 21.27 -17.97
CA THR A 33 -7.91 22.12 -18.31
C THR A 33 -7.25 22.57 -17.00
N GLY A 34 -6.47 21.69 -16.39
CA GLY A 34 -5.81 21.90 -15.11
C GLY A 34 -5.21 20.61 -14.55
N PRO A 35 -4.32 20.70 -13.55
CA PRO A 35 -3.76 19.51 -12.90
C PRO A 35 -4.87 18.73 -12.19
N VAL A 36 -4.83 17.40 -12.29
CA VAL A 36 -5.71 16.48 -11.55
C VAL A 36 -5.61 16.79 -10.05
N VAL A 37 -6.74 16.84 -9.37
CA VAL A 37 -6.86 17.05 -7.92
C VAL A 37 -7.29 15.74 -7.26
N LEU A 38 -6.41 15.12 -6.51
CA LEU A 38 -6.70 13.93 -5.71
C LEU A 38 -7.07 14.34 -4.28
N GLY A 39 -8.07 13.67 -3.71
CA GLY A 39 -8.35 13.71 -2.27
C GLY A 39 -7.78 12.46 -1.60
N PHE A 40 -6.85 12.60 -0.66
CA PHE A 40 -6.37 11.48 0.16
C PHE A 40 -6.95 11.55 1.56
N ILE A 41 -7.54 10.45 2.01
CA ILE A 41 -8.10 10.31 3.36
C ILE A 41 -7.31 9.22 4.07
N ASN A 42 -6.66 9.61 5.16
CA ASN A 42 -5.86 8.72 6.00
C ASN A 42 -6.68 8.24 7.19
N GLY A 43 -6.60 6.95 7.54
CA GLY A 43 -7.40 6.35 8.61
C GLY A 43 -6.98 6.75 10.03
N GLY A 44 -5.76 7.23 10.23
CA GLY A 44 -5.21 7.50 11.55
C GLY A 44 -3.78 8.04 11.51
N THR A 45 -3.08 7.94 12.64
CA THR A 45 -1.86 8.74 12.89
C THR A 45 -0.65 7.94 13.37
N THR A 46 -0.64 6.60 13.19
CA THR A 46 0.54 5.78 13.54
C THR A 46 1.70 6.03 12.56
N SER A 47 2.89 5.51 12.87
CA SER A 47 4.07 5.62 11.97
C SER A 47 3.79 5.08 10.56
N PHE A 48 2.97 4.03 10.43
CA PHE A 48 2.48 3.54 9.13
C PHE A 48 1.71 4.62 8.38
N HIS A 49 0.77 5.30 9.05
CA HIS A 49 -0.06 6.33 8.44
C HIS A 49 0.74 7.58 8.07
N THR A 50 1.68 8.00 8.92
CA THR A 50 2.60 9.11 8.61
C THR A 50 3.43 8.79 7.37
N CYS A 51 3.95 7.56 7.28
CA CYS A 51 4.71 7.14 6.12
C CYS A 51 3.88 7.16 4.83
N LEU A 52 2.67 6.59 4.90
CA LEU A 52 1.75 6.55 3.77
C LEU A 52 1.39 7.96 3.30
N GLN A 53 1.15 8.89 4.24
CA GLN A 53 0.89 10.30 3.93
C GLN A 53 2.06 10.93 3.17
N THR A 54 3.30 10.69 3.60
CA THR A 54 4.49 11.19 2.91
C THR A 54 4.59 10.63 1.49
N ALA A 55 4.45 9.30 1.33
CA ALA A 55 4.54 8.63 0.04
C ALA A 55 3.48 9.11 -0.96
N VAL A 56 2.22 9.23 -0.52
CA VAL A 56 1.11 9.75 -1.34
C VAL A 56 1.36 11.21 -1.72
N THR A 57 1.82 12.05 -0.78
CA THR A 57 2.10 13.47 -1.03
C THR A 57 3.21 13.66 -2.05
N LYS A 58 4.35 12.99 -1.84
CA LYS A 58 5.52 13.05 -2.72
C LYS A 58 5.17 12.54 -4.12
N THR A 59 4.49 11.40 -4.20
CA THR A 59 4.12 10.80 -5.49
C THR A 59 3.10 11.64 -6.26
N THR A 60 2.13 12.25 -5.56
CA THR A 60 1.16 13.14 -6.20
C THR A 60 1.87 14.36 -6.82
N SER A 61 2.79 14.97 -6.07
CA SER A 61 3.60 16.10 -6.55
C SER A 61 4.47 15.72 -7.76
N ASN A 62 5.15 14.56 -7.69
CA ASN A 62 5.99 14.06 -8.79
C ASN A 62 5.21 13.78 -10.08
N ASN A 63 3.89 13.55 -9.97
CA ASN A 63 3.00 13.35 -11.11
C ASN A 63 2.26 14.64 -11.53
N LEU A 64 2.70 15.81 -11.06
CA LEU A 64 2.13 17.13 -11.39
C LEU A 64 0.64 17.26 -11.05
N ALA A 65 0.15 16.46 -10.09
CA ALA A 65 -1.19 16.53 -9.56
C ALA A 65 -1.23 17.35 -8.27
N LYS A 66 -2.43 17.79 -7.87
CA LYS A 66 -2.69 18.46 -6.60
C LYS A 66 -3.26 17.46 -5.61
N LEU A 67 -2.94 17.64 -4.33
CA LEU A 67 -3.45 16.80 -3.26
C LEU A 67 -4.24 17.63 -2.24
N ARG A 68 -5.40 17.12 -1.85
CA ARG A 68 -6.11 17.51 -0.63
C ARG A 68 -6.06 16.35 0.34
N THR A 69 -5.78 16.63 1.61
CA THR A 69 -5.60 15.58 2.61
C THR A 69 -6.59 15.76 3.75
N ALA A 70 -7.02 14.66 4.33
CA ALA A 70 -7.76 14.62 5.58
C ALA A 70 -7.36 13.38 6.38
N ASP A 71 -7.55 13.46 7.70
CA ASP A 71 -7.29 12.36 8.63
C ASP A 71 -8.59 12.03 9.36
N SER A 72 -8.97 10.76 9.36
CA SER A 72 -10.17 10.23 10.01
C SER A 72 -9.97 9.97 11.50
N ASN A 73 -8.73 9.94 11.98
CA ASN A 73 -8.30 9.76 13.37
C ASN A 73 -9.01 8.57 14.04
N GLY A 74 -9.07 7.43 13.36
CA GLY A 74 -9.74 6.21 13.81
C GLY A 74 -11.27 6.29 13.88
N SER A 75 -11.90 7.36 13.39
CA SER A 75 -13.35 7.57 13.49
C SER A 75 -14.07 7.37 12.16
N LYS A 76 -14.92 6.34 12.07
CA LYS A 76 -15.83 6.11 10.92
C LYS A 76 -16.68 7.33 10.59
N SER A 77 -17.13 8.03 11.63
CA SER A 77 -17.95 9.22 11.44
C SER A 77 -17.15 10.37 10.82
N ALA A 78 -15.87 10.49 11.16
CA ALA A 78 -14.98 11.48 10.58
C ALA A 78 -14.60 11.11 9.16
N GLU A 79 -14.33 9.83 8.89
CA GLU A 79 -14.08 9.31 7.55
C GLU A 79 -15.19 9.67 6.57
N LEU A 80 -16.45 9.37 6.91
CA LEU A 80 -17.59 9.73 6.06
C LEU A 80 -17.76 11.24 5.87
N ARG A 81 -17.39 12.06 6.88
CA ARG A 81 -17.36 13.52 6.73
C ARG A 81 -16.24 13.95 5.79
N ASN A 82 -15.05 13.35 5.89
CA ASN A 82 -13.91 13.63 5.03
C ASN A 82 -14.22 13.25 3.58
N VAL A 83 -14.87 12.12 3.33
CA VAL A 83 -15.34 11.72 1.99
C VAL A 83 -16.28 12.77 1.41
N ARG A 84 -17.27 13.22 2.21
CA ARG A 84 -18.20 14.29 1.80
C ARG A 84 -17.50 15.63 1.57
N ASP A 85 -16.45 15.94 2.32
CA ASP A 85 -15.64 17.13 2.13
C ASP A 85 -14.87 17.08 0.80
N MET A 86 -14.23 15.94 0.48
CA MET A 86 -13.57 15.74 -0.81
C MET A 86 -14.56 15.88 -1.97
N ILE A 87 -15.78 15.33 -1.81
CA ILE A 87 -16.88 15.49 -2.77
C ILE A 87 -17.27 16.96 -2.94
N ALA A 88 -17.47 17.69 -1.84
CA ALA A 88 -17.86 19.10 -1.86
C ALA A 88 -16.81 19.97 -2.58
N HIS A 89 -15.53 19.61 -2.41
CA HIS A 89 -14.40 20.26 -3.07
C HIS A 89 -14.16 19.80 -4.51
N ARG A 90 -14.97 18.85 -5.02
CA ARG A 90 -14.93 18.34 -6.39
C ARG A 90 -13.53 17.84 -6.79
N VAL A 91 -12.91 17.04 -5.93
CA VAL A 91 -11.71 16.29 -6.33
C VAL A 91 -12.03 15.36 -7.50
N ASP A 92 -11.05 15.07 -8.34
CA ASP A 92 -11.20 14.20 -9.50
C ASP A 92 -11.24 12.71 -9.11
N ALA A 93 -10.62 12.35 -7.99
CA ALA A 93 -10.74 11.04 -7.35
C ALA A 93 -10.40 11.12 -5.86
N ILE A 94 -10.92 10.15 -5.09
CA ILE A 94 -10.60 9.93 -3.69
C ILE A 94 -9.72 8.69 -3.57
N ILE A 95 -8.61 8.79 -2.85
CA ILE A 95 -7.78 7.69 -2.38
C ILE A 95 -8.04 7.54 -0.88
N LEU A 96 -8.48 6.37 -0.44
CA LEU A 96 -8.92 6.14 0.94
C LEU A 96 -8.14 4.97 1.57
N LEU A 97 -7.39 5.27 2.64
CA LEU A 97 -7.04 4.27 3.65
C LEU A 97 -8.14 4.31 4.73
N SER A 98 -9.02 3.31 4.73
CA SER A 98 -10.17 3.30 5.64
C SER A 98 -9.79 2.94 7.08
N VAL A 99 -10.52 3.52 8.05
CA VAL A 99 -10.41 3.16 9.47
C VAL A 99 -10.75 1.71 9.74
N ASP A 100 -11.71 1.12 9.00
CA ASP A 100 -11.99 -0.32 8.98
C ASP A 100 -12.93 -0.73 7.84
N ALA A 101 -12.97 -2.03 7.56
CA ALA A 101 -13.77 -2.60 6.47
C ALA A 101 -15.28 -2.30 6.57
N SER A 102 -15.82 -2.04 7.76
CA SER A 102 -17.26 -1.77 7.93
C SER A 102 -17.66 -0.32 7.63
N ALA A 103 -16.69 0.60 7.55
CA ALA A 103 -16.93 1.98 7.12
C ALA A 103 -17.13 2.09 5.59
N LEU A 104 -16.41 1.25 4.83
CA LEU A 104 -16.29 1.30 3.38
C LEU A 104 -17.63 1.44 2.63
N ASP A 105 -18.65 0.66 3.00
CA ASP A 105 -19.93 0.66 2.26
C ASP A 105 -20.58 2.05 2.22
N ALA A 106 -20.55 2.80 3.33
CA ALA A 106 -21.16 4.13 3.40
C ALA A 106 -20.35 5.17 2.61
N ASP A 107 -19.02 5.07 2.65
CA ASP A 107 -18.09 5.95 1.97
C ASP A 107 -18.16 5.77 0.45
N ILE A 108 -18.13 4.51 0.00
CA ILE A 108 -18.26 4.15 -1.41
C ILE A 108 -19.60 4.62 -1.96
N ALA A 109 -20.71 4.37 -1.24
CA ALA A 109 -22.03 4.81 -1.67
C ALA A 109 -22.13 6.34 -1.80
N ALA A 110 -21.49 7.10 -0.91
CA ALA A 110 -21.46 8.56 -0.99
C ALA A 110 -20.70 9.05 -2.23
N ALA A 111 -19.51 8.49 -2.50
CA ALA A 111 -18.68 8.83 -3.65
C ALA A 111 -19.37 8.46 -4.98
N GLN A 112 -19.95 7.26 -5.07
CA GLN A 112 -20.71 6.80 -6.25
C GLN A 112 -21.90 7.70 -6.57
N LYS A 113 -22.68 8.10 -5.54
CA LYS A 113 -23.82 9.02 -5.72
C LYS A 113 -23.38 10.37 -6.29
N ALA A 114 -22.19 10.84 -5.90
CA ALA A 114 -21.59 12.07 -6.42
C ALA A 114 -20.85 11.89 -7.76
N LYS A 115 -20.74 10.65 -8.25
CA LYS A 115 -19.94 10.27 -9.43
C LYS A 115 -18.46 10.64 -9.32
N ILE A 116 -17.91 10.56 -8.10
CA ILE A 116 -16.48 10.74 -7.85
C ILE A 116 -15.85 9.35 -7.66
N PRO A 117 -14.85 8.98 -8.46
CA PRO A 117 -14.11 7.73 -8.30
C PRO A 117 -13.48 7.61 -6.90
N ILE A 118 -13.57 6.43 -6.31
CA ILE A 118 -12.95 6.11 -5.02
C ILE A 118 -12.05 4.88 -5.16
N ALA A 119 -10.76 5.07 -4.88
CA ALA A 119 -9.74 4.03 -4.85
C ALA A 119 -9.35 3.74 -3.39
N LEU A 120 -9.12 2.46 -3.07
CA LEU A 120 -8.81 2.03 -1.71
C LEU A 120 -7.33 1.64 -1.53
N ILE A 121 -6.86 1.72 -0.28
CA ILE A 121 -5.56 1.21 0.14
C ILE A 121 -5.76 0.13 1.20
N ALA A 122 -4.99 -0.95 1.10
CA ALA A 122 -4.85 -2.07 2.07
C ALA A 122 -6.09 -2.96 2.29
N VAL A 123 -7.30 -2.47 2.02
CA VAL A 123 -8.55 -3.22 2.18
C VAL A 123 -9.44 -3.11 0.94
N THR A 124 -10.19 -4.16 0.66
CA THR A 124 -11.23 -4.20 -0.38
C THR A 124 -12.59 -4.55 0.22
N PRO A 125 -13.71 -4.08 -0.39
CA PRO A 125 -15.03 -4.57 -0.04
C PRO A 125 -15.21 -6.03 -0.51
N SER A 126 -16.33 -6.66 -0.16
CA SER A 126 -16.68 -7.97 -0.68
C SER A 126 -17.06 -7.98 -2.17
N ASP A 127 -17.38 -6.81 -2.73
CA ASP A 127 -17.78 -6.61 -4.11
C ASP A 127 -16.97 -5.47 -4.73
N ASP A 128 -15.91 -5.86 -5.44
CA ASP A 128 -14.97 -4.93 -6.08
C ASP A 128 -15.60 -4.14 -7.23
N SER A 129 -16.79 -4.52 -7.71
CA SER A 129 -17.49 -3.73 -8.73
C SER A 129 -17.83 -2.31 -8.24
N LYS A 130 -17.90 -2.11 -6.92
CA LYS A 130 -18.29 -0.84 -6.30
C LYS A 130 -17.18 0.20 -6.23
N ILE A 131 -15.91 -0.20 -6.36
CA ILE A 131 -14.76 0.70 -6.25
C ILE A 131 -14.15 1.00 -7.63
N PHE A 132 -13.42 2.11 -7.70
CA PHE A 132 -12.67 2.50 -8.88
C PHE A 132 -11.42 1.66 -9.05
N GLY A 133 -10.69 1.45 -7.95
CA GLY A 133 -9.55 0.56 -7.86
C GLY A 133 -9.10 0.34 -6.43
N ALA A 134 -8.14 -0.54 -6.21
CA ALA A 134 -7.48 -0.67 -4.92
C ALA A 134 -6.02 -1.06 -5.09
N VAL A 135 -5.20 -0.68 -4.11
CA VAL A 135 -3.85 -1.21 -3.95
C VAL A 135 -3.74 -1.92 -2.61
N ILE A 136 -3.34 -3.18 -2.63
CA ILE A 136 -3.25 -4.02 -1.43
C ILE A 136 -1.92 -4.76 -1.35
N SER A 137 -1.54 -5.20 -0.15
CA SER A 137 -0.42 -6.11 0.04
C SER A 137 -0.86 -7.56 -0.18
N ASP A 138 -0.05 -8.37 -0.84
CA ASP A 138 -0.24 -9.83 -0.88
C ASP A 138 0.22 -10.48 0.44
N LEU A 139 -0.60 -10.37 1.48
CA LEU A 139 -0.29 -10.89 2.82
C LEU A 139 -0.10 -12.42 2.84
N PRO A 140 -0.90 -13.24 2.14
CA PRO A 140 -0.59 -14.67 1.98
C PRO A 140 0.74 -14.92 1.28
N GLY A 141 1.04 -14.17 0.21
CA GLY A 141 2.31 -14.25 -0.50
C GLY A 141 3.51 -13.90 0.37
N ILE A 142 3.36 -12.91 1.26
CA ILE A 142 4.38 -12.56 2.25
C ILE A 142 4.73 -13.77 3.13
N GLY A 143 3.73 -14.38 3.77
CA GLY A 143 3.97 -15.56 4.60
C GLY A 143 4.56 -16.73 3.80
N LYS A 144 4.14 -16.89 2.54
CA LYS A 144 4.68 -17.91 1.64
C LYS A 144 6.17 -17.69 1.35
N LEU A 145 6.61 -16.45 1.12
CA LEU A 145 8.03 -16.13 0.89
C LEU A 145 8.87 -16.41 2.14
N ASP A 146 8.36 -16.14 3.34
CA ASP A 146 9.02 -16.51 4.59
C ASP A 146 9.14 -18.04 4.75
N ALA A 147 8.09 -18.80 4.39
CA ALA A 147 8.11 -20.26 4.41
C ALA A 147 9.14 -20.82 3.44
N GLN A 148 9.19 -20.27 2.22
CA GLN A 148 10.17 -20.66 1.19
C GLN A 148 11.61 -20.47 1.70
N TRP A 149 11.90 -19.34 2.36
CA TRP A 149 13.22 -19.12 2.93
C TRP A 149 13.58 -20.17 4.00
N VAL A 150 12.62 -20.51 4.88
CA VAL A 150 12.82 -21.54 5.93
C VAL A 150 13.06 -22.91 5.30
N ASP A 151 12.30 -23.28 4.28
CA ASP A 151 12.44 -24.57 3.60
C ASP A 151 13.79 -24.71 2.89
N ASP A 152 14.22 -23.65 2.19
CA ASP A 152 15.50 -23.59 1.49
C ASP A 152 16.68 -23.71 2.47
N ASP A 153 16.62 -22.99 3.59
CA ASP A 153 17.65 -23.04 4.64
C ASP A 153 17.67 -24.38 5.38
N ALA A 154 16.50 -25.00 5.61
CA ALA A 154 16.39 -26.32 6.21
C ALA A 154 16.96 -27.42 5.30
N ALA A 155 16.98 -27.20 3.98
CA ALA A 155 17.56 -28.10 2.97
C ALA A 155 17.06 -29.56 3.14
N GLY A 156 15.76 -29.72 3.39
CA GLY A 156 15.09 -31.01 3.58
C GLY A 156 15.35 -31.70 4.93
N LYS A 157 16.12 -31.10 5.84
CA LYS A 157 16.33 -31.66 7.18
C LYS A 157 15.08 -31.50 8.04
N PRO A 158 14.75 -32.47 8.91
CA PRO A 158 13.68 -32.30 9.89
C PRO A 158 14.01 -31.16 10.86
N VAL A 159 13.14 -30.15 10.95
CA VAL A 159 13.35 -28.97 11.79
C VAL A 159 12.07 -28.50 12.47
N LYS A 160 12.21 -27.69 13.52
CA LYS A 160 11.09 -27.09 14.27
C LYS A 160 11.01 -25.58 14.05
N ALA A 161 9.81 -25.11 13.75
CA ALA A 161 9.47 -23.70 13.60
C ALA A 161 8.42 -23.26 14.63
N GLY A 162 8.58 -22.08 15.20
CA GLY A 162 7.57 -21.42 16.05
C GLY A 162 6.92 -20.26 15.29
N VAL A 163 5.67 -19.96 15.61
CA VAL A 163 4.97 -18.79 15.10
C VAL A 163 4.73 -17.82 16.25
N ILE A 164 5.06 -16.55 16.05
CA ILE A 164 4.65 -15.44 16.91
C ILE A 164 3.72 -14.53 16.10
N SER A 165 2.41 -14.78 16.18
CA SER A 165 1.40 -14.04 15.41
C SER A 165 1.20 -12.61 15.92
N GLY A 166 0.48 -11.80 15.16
CA GLY A 166 -0.04 -10.50 15.60
C GLY A 166 -1.25 -10.64 16.54
N ASP A 167 -2.18 -9.71 16.41
CA ASP A 167 -3.37 -9.51 17.25
C ASP A 167 -4.58 -10.37 16.89
N GLY A 168 -4.45 -11.26 15.90
CA GLY A 168 -5.56 -12.06 15.37
C GLY A 168 -6.44 -11.34 14.35
N SER A 169 -6.06 -10.13 13.92
CA SER A 169 -6.65 -9.46 12.76
C SER A 169 -6.52 -10.31 11.49
N THR A 170 -7.38 -10.02 10.50
CA THR A 170 -7.30 -10.67 9.18
C THR A 170 -5.90 -10.59 8.59
N SER A 171 -5.24 -9.43 8.71
CA SER A 171 -3.89 -9.25 8.18
C SER A 171 -2.87 -10.17 8.84
N SER A 172 -2.89 -10.27 10.18
CA SER A 172 -2.06 -11.21 10.93
C SER A 172 -2.32 -12.65 10.48
N ASN A 173 -3.59 -13.05 10.39
CA ASN A 173 -3.96 -14.42 10.08
C ASN A 173 -3.59 -14.80 8.64
N LEU A 174 -3.72 -13.89 7.67
CA LEU A 174 -3.33 -14.16 6.28
C LEU A 174 -1.82 -14.40 6.13
N MET A 175 -0.97 -13.65 6.85
CA MET A 175 0.47 -13.90 6.85
C MET A 175 0.83 -15.23 7.53
N VAL A 176 0.22 -15.52 8.70
CA VAL A 176 0.44 -16.80 9.41
C VAL A 176 -0.04 -17.99 8.57
N ASP A 177 -1.20 -17.89 7.92
CA ASP A 177 -1.71 -18.91 7.01
C ASP A 177 -0.79 -19.08 5.80
N GLY A 178 -0.34 -17.98 5.21
CA GLY A 178 0.64 -17.97 4.13
C GLY A 178 1.92 -18.71 4.49
N PHE A 179 2.43 -18.48 5.70
CA PHE A 179 3.60 -19.19 6.22
C PHE A 179 3.30 -20.68 6.46
N THR A 180 2.37 -20.97 7.37
CA THR A 180 2.14 -22.33 7.86
C THR A 180 1.63 -23.31 6.80
N LYS A 181 0.86 -22.86 5.79
CA LYS A 181 0.33 -23.72 4.72
C LYS A 181 1.34 -24.01 3.62
N ASN A 182 2.42 -23.23 3.51
CA ASN A 182 3.41 -23.36 2.43
C ASN A 182 4.73 -23.99 2.89
N LEU A 183 4.88 -24.33 4.17
CA LEU A 183 6.04 -25.05 4.68
C LEU A 183 6.12 -26.49 4.14
N ALA A 184 7.34 -26.94 3.86
CA ALA A 184 7.61 -28.32 3.50
C ALA A 184 7.35 -29.28 4.68
N ALA A 185 7.07 -30.55 4.36
CA ALA A 185 6.68 -31.55 5.36
C ALA A 185 7.76 -31.85 6.43
N ASN A 186 9.03 -31.51 6.17
CA ASN A 186 10.14 -31.63 7.12
C ASN A 186 10.17 -30.49 8.16
N VAL A 187 9.42 -29.41 7.97
CA VAL A 187 9.32 -28.31 8.92
C VAL A 187 8.08 -28.49 9.79
N ARG A 188 8.28 -28.76 11.08
CA ARG A 188 7.19 -28.92 12.04
C ARG A 188 6.94 -27.61 12.80
N VAL A 189 5.75 -27.04 12.64
CA VAL A 189 5.28 -25.96 13.50
C VAL A 189 4.98 -26.52 14.90
N VAL A 190 5.61 -25.97 15.94
CA VAL A 190 5.48 -26.45 17.32
C VAL A 190 4.47 -25.67 18.16
N GLY A 191 4.12 -24.46 17.74
CA GLY A 191 3.12 -23.63 18.40
C GLY A 191 2.98 -22.27 17.73
N ASP A 192 1.91 -21.57 18.07
CA ASP A 192 1.64 -20.18 17.73
C ASP A 192 1.31 -19.41 19.01
N GLU A 193 2.13 -18.42 19.34
CA GLU A 193 1.92 -17.53 20.48
C GLU A 193 1.63 -16.11 20.00
N ARG A 194 0.64 -15.43 20.60
CA ARG A 194 0.24 -14.10 20.15
C ARG A 194 1.18 -13.01 20.68
N GLY A 195 1.85 -12.31 19.77
CA GLY A 195 2.65 -11.13 20.04
C GLY A 195 1.89 -9.81 19.92
N MET A 196 0.65 -9.81 19.42
CA MET A 196 -0.26 -8.65 19.42
C MET A 196 0.22 -7.42 18.63
N PHE A 197 1.17 -7.59 17.71
CA PHE A 197 1.89 -6.49 17.06
C PHE A 197 2.54 -5.52 18.06
N ASP A 198 2.87 -6.00 19.27
CA ASP A 198 3.49 -5.24 20.35
C ASP A 198 4.81 -5.91 20.76
N ARG A 199 5.89 -5.14 20.76
CA ARG A 199 7.23 -5.63 21.08
C ARG A 199 7.32 -6.30 22.46
N ALA A 200 6.69 -5.72 23.47
CA ALA A 200 6.79 -6.23 24.85
C ALA A 200 6.03 -7.55 25.01
N THR A 201 4.84 -7.62 24.42
CA THR A 201 3.99 -8.82 24.39
C THR A 201 4.66 -9.94 23.59
N ALA A 202 5.22 -9.64 22.41
CA ALA A 202 5.96 -10.60 21.61
C ALA A 202 7.21 -11.15 22.33
N LYS A 203 7.92 -10.31 23.11
CA LYS A 203 9.03 -10.76 23.95
C LYS A 203 8.56 -11.78 25.01
N ALA A 204 7.44 -11.52 25.68
CA ALA A 204 6.88 -12.46 26.66
C ALA A 204 6.41 -13.77 26.00
N ALA A 205 5.75 -13.68 24.85
CA ALA A 205 5.32 -14.82 24.04
C ALA A 205 6.51 -15.69 23.61
N ALA A 206 7.59 -15.08 23.12
CA ALA A 206 8.81 -15.78 22.73
C ALA A 206 9.52 -16.45 23.91
N ALA A 207 9.53 -15.84 25.08
CA ALA A 207 10.10 -16.46 26.29
C ALA A 207 9.35 -17.76 26.65
N LYS A 208 8.02 -17.76 26.55
CA LYS A 208 7.20 -18.96 26.74
C LYS A 208 7.48 -20.01 25.66
N MET A 209 7.53 -19.60 24.38
CA MET A 209 7.82 -20.49 23.26
C MET A 209 9.17 -21.21 23.43
N ILE A 210 10.24 -20.46 23.70
CA ILE A 210 11.59 -21.05 23.80
C ILE A 210 11.77 -21.91 25.07
N GLN A 211 11.06 -21.58 26.15
CA GLN A 211 11.02 -22.42 27.35
C GLN A 211 10.34 -23.77 27.07
N ALA A 212 9.23 -23.77 26.32
CA ALA A 212 8.51 -25.00 25.96
C ALA A 212 9.23 -25.82 24.88
N HIS A 213 9.97 -25.14 23.99
CA HIS A 213 10.65 -25.73 22.84
C HIS A 213 12.11 -25.27 22.77
N PRO A 214 12.99 -25.75 23.68
CA PRO A 214 14.41 -25.34 23.69
C PRO A 214 15.19 -25.81 22.45
N ASP A 215 14.61 -26.70 21.64
CA ASP A 215 15.15 -27.17 20.36
C ASP A 215 14.54 -26.48 19.14
N LEU A 216 13.91 -25.31 19.32
CA LEU A 216 13.43 -24.46 18.23
C LEU A 216 14.60 -24.06 17.33
N GLN A 217 14.38 -24.08 16.01
CA GLN A 217 15.40 -23.69 15.02
C GLN A 217 14.99 -22.45 14.24
N TYR A 218 13.69 -22.29 13.98
CA TYR A 218 13.13 -21.18 13.23
C TYR A 218 12.00 -20.51 14.00
N ALA A 219 11.83 -19.21 13.80
CA ALA A 219 10.65 -18.49 14.26
C ALA A 219 10.15 -17.55 13.16
N PHE A 220 8.88 -17.68 12.78
CA PHE A 220 8.17 -16.65 12.04
C PHE A 220 7.59 -15.63 13.01
N VAL A 221 7.81 -14.35 12.74
CA VAL A 221 7.31 -13.24 13.57
C VAL A 221 6.63 -12.22 12.69
N ALA A 222 5.34 -11.95 12.93
CA ALA A 222 4.49 -11.27 11.96
C ALA A 222 4.83 -9.78 11.67
N ASN A 223 5.76 -9.17 12.42
CA ASN A 223 6.43 -7.92 12.01
C ASN A 223 7.79 -7.75 12.71
N GLU A 224 8.60 -6.83 12.18
CA GLU A 224 9.95 -6.57 12.70
C GLU A 224 9.98 -6.00 14.13
N ASP A 225 9.01 -5.18 14.52
CA ASP A 225 8.99 -4.59 15.87
C ASP A 225 8.86 -5.67 16.95
N MET A 226 7.98 -6.65 16.71
CA MET A 226 7.88 -7.86 17.51
C MET A 226 9.15 -8.70 17.40
N ALA A 227 9.73 -8.85 16.21
CA ALA A 227 10.94 -9.66 16.01
C ALA A 227 12.12 -9.16 16.87
N PHE A 228 12.25 -7.85 17.09
CA PHE A 228 13.22 -7.32 18.05
C PHE A 228 12.96 -7.81 19.48
N GLY A 229 11.70 -7.82 19.92
CA GLY A 229 11.31 -8.38 21.22
C GLY A 229 11.58 -9.89 21.32
N VAL A 230 11.26 -10.64 20.26
CA VAL A 230 11.52 -12.08 20.15
C VAL A 230 13.01 -12.38 20.25
N ARG A 231 13.84 -11.65 19.48
CA ARG A 231 15.30 -11.79 19.51
C ARG A 231 15.86 -11.56 20.91
N GLN A 232 15.40 -10.53 21.62
CA GLN A 232 15.80 -10.29 23.01
C GLN A 232 15.45 -11.45 23.94
N ALA A 233 14.26 -12.06 23.80
CA ALA A 233 13.85 -13.20 24.62
C ALA A 233 14.72 -14.44 24.33
N PHE A 234 14.95 -14.74 23.06
CA PHE A 234 15.79 -15.86 22.66
C PHE A 234 17.24 -15.67 23.11
N ASP A 235 17.79 -14.46 23.01
CA ASP A 235 19.15 -14.17 23.51
C ASP A 235 19.26 -14.32 25.02
N ALA A 236 18.25 -13.87 25.77
CA ALA A 236 18.20 -14.06 27.23
C ALA A 236 18.12 -15.56 27.62
N ALA A 237 17.56 -16.40 26.76
CA ALA A 237 17.50 -17.86 26.95
C ALA A 237 18.72 -18.61 26.39
N GLY A 238 19.72 -17.91 25.83
CA GLY A 238 20.88 -18.53 25.18
C GLY A 238 20.59 -19.14 23.80
N ALA A 239 19.40 -18.91 23.26
CA ALA A 239 18.92 -19.45 21.98
C ALA A 239 19.33 -18.56 20.79
N HIS A 240 20.61 -18.16 20.75
CA HIS A 240 21.16 -17.27 19.71
C HIS A 240 21.05 -17.85 18.28
N SER A 241 21.03 -19.17 18.16
CA SER A 241 20.98 -19.88 16.88
C SER A 241 19.59 -19.94 16.24
N VAL A 242 18.51 -19.55 16.93
CA VAL A 242 17.17 -19.54 16.34
C VAL A 242 17.11 -18.48 15.25
N LYS A 243 16.83 -18.91 14.01
CA LYS A 243 16.72 -18.05 12.83
C LYS A 243 15.32 -17.42 12.80
N ILE A 244 15.27 -16.09 12.75
CA ILE A 244 14.01 -15.35 12.72
C ILE A 244 13.73 -14.89 11.29
N VAL A 245 12.56 -15.25 10.77
CA VAL A 245 11.98 -14.66 9.55
C VAL A 245 10.83 -13.74 9.93
N THR A 246 10.69 -12.61 9.24
CA THR A 246 9.78 -11.54 9.65
C THR A 246 9.31 -10.69 8.48
N VAL A 247 8.57 -9.62 8.74
CA VAL A 247 7.90 -8.81 7.73
C VAL A 247 8.17 -7.33 7.98
N ASN A 248 8.45 -6.60 6.89
CA ASN A 248 8.27 -5.17 6.64
C ASN A 248 9.41 -4.63 5.77
N GLY A 249 10.66 -4.88 6.17
CA GLY A 249 11.85 -4.31 5.55
C GLY A 249 12.14 -2.87 6.02
N THR A 250 11.86 -2.54 7.29
CA THR A 250 12.22 -1.24 7.87
C THR A 250 13.74 -1.05 7.90
N ASP A 251 14.24 0.18 7.87
CA ASP A 251 15.69 0.44 7.96
C ASP A 251 16.32 -0.21 9.19
N GLN A 252 15.62 -0.19 10.33
CA GLN A 252 16.06 -0.87 11.54
C GLN A 252 16.10 -2.40 11.34
N GLY A 253 15.09 -2.96 10.69
CA GLY A 253 15.02 -4.38 10.32
C GLY A 253 16.14 -4.80 9.38
N LEU A 254 16.40 -4.02 8.33
CA LEU A 254 17.49 -4.25 7.38
C LEU A 254 18.86 -4.17 8.06
N ALA A 255 19.07 -3.22 8.97
CA ALA A 255 20.28 -3.16 9.79
C ALA A 255 20.42 -4.40 10.70
N ALA A 256 19.33 -4.82 11.34
CA ALA A 256 19.31 -6.02 12.18
C ALA A 256 19.57 -7.31 11.39
N LEU A 257 19.13 -7.34 10.13
CA LEU A 257 19.38 -8.42 9.20
C LEU A 257 20.89 -8.48 8.84
N LYS A 258 21.50 -7.34 8.53
CA LYS A 258 22.96 -7.24 8.28
C LYS A 258 23.80 -7.68 9.49
N ASP A 259 23.33 -7.34 10.69
CA ASP A 259 23.89 -7.76 11.99
C ASP A 259 23.68 -9.25 12.31
N GLY A 260 22.87 -9.98 11.51
CA GLY A 260 22.56 -11.40 11.74
C GLY A 260 21.54 -11.66 12.85
N LYS A 261 20.81 -10.63 13.32
CA LYS A 261 19.73 -10.78 14.32
C LYS A 261 18.47 -11.38 13.70
N PHE A 262 18.20 -11.03 12.44
CA PHE A 262 17.14 -11.60 11.61
C PHE A 262 17.78 -12.32 10.43
N ALA A 263 17.16 -13.41 10.01
CA ALA A 263 17.68 -14.24 8.93
C ALA A 263 17.09 -13.83 7.58
N ALA A 264 15.81 -13.46 7.58
CA ALA A 264 15.14 -12.84 6.44
C ALA A 264 14.04 -11.87 6.91
N THR A 265 13.67 -10.94 6.04
CA THR A 265 12.44 -10.15 6.15
C THR A 265 11.77 -10.08 4.79
N VAL A 266 10.45 -10.19 4.71
CA VAL A 266 9.72 -9.95 3.48
C VAL A 266 9.24 -8.50 3.45
N SER A 267 9.54 -7.78 2.38
CA SER A 267 9.18 -6.37 2.25
C SER A 267 7.66 -6.20 2.16
N ASN A 268 7.14 -5.24 2.91
CA ASN A 268 5.77 -4.76 2.84
C ASN A 268 5.80 -3.23 2.86
N SER A 269 6.36 -2.67 1.79
CA SER A 269 6.75 -1.26 1.74
C SER A 269 5.53 -0.34 1.74
N VAL A 270 5.48 0.56 2.73
CA VAL A 270 4.45 1.61 2.82
C VAL A 270 4.71 2.71 1.80
N GLN A 271 5.99 2.96 1.49
CA GLN A 271 6.41 3.84 0.40
C GLN A 271 5.81 3.37 -0.93
N ASP A 272 6.01 2.10 -1.28
CA ASP A 272 5.50 1.51 -2.53
C ASP A 272 3.97 1.50 -2.52
N LEU A 273 3.34 1.19 -1.39
CA LEU A 273 1.88 1.21 -1.25
C LEU A 273 1.30 2.61 -1.56
N GLY A 274 1.88 3.66 -0.97
CA GLY A 274 1.43 5.03 -1.21
C GLY A 274 1.72 5.52 -2.64
N ALA A 275 2.90 5.18 -3.17
CA ALA A 275 3.27 5.55 -4.53
C ALA A 275 2.41 4.84 -5.58
N LEU A 276 2.16 3.55 -5.38
CA LEU A 276 1.33 2.74 -6.26
C LEU A 276 -0.13 3.19 -6.20
N ALA A 277 -0.67 3.51 -5.02
CA ALA A 277 -2.03 4.04 -4.88
C ALA A 277 -2.26 5.30 -5.73
N VAL A 278 -1.30 6.23 -5.74
CA VAL A 278 -1.37 7.45 -6.56
C VAL A 278 -1.24 7.13 -8.04
N THR A 279 -0.20 6.39 -8.43
CA THR A 279 0.10 6.13 -9.84
C THR A 279 -0.97 5.26 -10.51
N HIS A 280 -1.49 4.27 -9.79
CA HIS A 280 -2.60 3.41 -10.22
C HIS A 280 -3.90 4.21 -10.38
N THR A 281 -4.26 5.03 -9.39
CA THR A 281 -5.45 5.90 -9.49
C THR A 281 -5.35 6.85 -10.68
N LEU A 282 -4.19 7.46 -10.91
CA LEU A 282 -3.97 8.35 -12.04
C LEU A 282 -4.01 7.61 -13.39
N ALA A 283 -3.47 6.40 -13.48
CA ALA A 283 -3.54 5.57 -14.68
C ALA A 283 -4.98 5.21 -15.04
N LEU A 284 -5.77 4.78 -14.04
CA LEU A 284 -7.20 4.50 -14.21
C LEU A 284 -7.98 5.76 -14.65
N LEU A 285 -7.69 6.92 -14.07
CA LEU A 285 -8.30 8.20 -14.47
C LEU A 285 -7.99 8.57 -15.93
N ARG A 286 -6.81 8.19 -16.44
CA ARG A 286 -6.41 8.39 -17.84
C ARG A 286 -6.99 7.34 -18.80
N GLY A 287 -7.72 6.35 -18.29
CA GLY A 287 -8.28 5.27 -19.09
C GLY A 287 -7.23 4.27 -19.57
N GLU A 288 -6.08 4.18 -18.89
CA GLU A 288 -5.10 3.14 -19.17
C GLU A 288 -5.66 1.76 -18.79
N GLU A 289 -5.33 0.72 -19.57
CA GLU A 289 -5.71 -0.65 -19.23
C GLU A 289 -4.87 -1.13 -18.04
N LYS A 290 -5.52 -1.24 -16.88
CA LYS A 290 -4.95 -1.70 -15.61
C LYS A 290 -5.93 -2.63 -14.90
N ASP A 291 -5.39 -3.55 -14.11
CA ASP A 291 -6.20 -4.34 -13.20
C ASP A 291 -6.85 -3.41 -12.16
N LYS A 292 -8.08 -3.74 -11.76
CA LYS A 292 -8.81 -2.93 -10.77
C LYS A 292 -8.13 -2.99 -9.40
N ILE A 293 -7.62 -4.16 -9.03
CA ILE A 293 -6.88 -4.37 -7.80
C ILE A 293 -5.44 -4.65 -8.18
N GLU A 294 -4.55 -3.80 -7.70
CA GLU A 294 -3.12 -3.93 -7.91
C GLU A 294 -2.45 -4.33 -6.58
N HIS A 295 -1.35 -5.06 -6.68
CA HIS A 295 -0.60 -5.51 -5.52
C HIS A 295 0.76 -4.82 -5.46
N ILE A 296 1.21 -4.47 -4.26
CA ILE A 296 2.64 -4.16 -4.09
C ILE A 296 3.44 -5.46 -4.20
N ASP A 297 4.59 -5.38 -4.85
CA ASP A 297 5.50 -6.51 -4.99
C ASP A 297 6.19 -6.79 -3.64
N ALA A 298 5.78 -7.87 -2.98
CA ALA A 298 6.50 -8.39 -1.83
C ALA A 298 7.84 -9.01 -2.28
N ARG A 299 8.92 -8.68 -1.59
CA ARG A 299 10.26 -9.19 -1.89
C ARG A 299 10.85 -9.84 -0.65
N LEU A 300 11.32 -11.08 -0.81
CA LEU A 300 12.16 -11.72 0.20
C LEU A 300 13.52 -10.99 0.27
N VAL A 301 13.82 -10.43 1.43
CA VAL A 301 15.06 -9.73 1.72
C VAL A 301 15.90 -10.54 2.68
N THR A 302 17.16 -10.73 2.32
CA THR A 302 18.20 -11.40 3.09
C THR A 302 19.44 -10.51 3.13
N LYS A 303 20.52 -11.00 3.75
CA LYS A 303 21.73 -10.20 3.93
C LYS A 303 22.35 -9.81 2.59
N ASP A 304 22.16 -10.66 1.60
CA ASP A 304 22.77 -10.55 0.28
C ASP A 304 22.11 -9.47 -0.59
N ASN A 305 20.85 -9.12 -0.33
CA ASN A 305 20.10 -8.15 -1.14
C ASN A 305 19.53 -6.96 -0.33
N ALA A 306 19.89 -6.84 0.96
CA ALA A 306 19.39 -5.80 1.86
C ALA A 306 19.65 -4.36 1.36
N ASP A 307 20.73 -4.12 0.61
CA ASP A 307 21.05 -2.80 0.04
C ASP A 307 20.13 -2.40 -1.13
N THR A 308 19.36 -3.36 -1.66
CA THR A 308 18.40 -3.17 -2.75
C THR A 308 16.97 -3.47 -2.33
N ALA A 309 16.74 -3.59 -1.01
CA ALA A 309 15.42 -3.79 -0.46
C ALA A 309 14.52 -2.59 -0.81
N PRO A 310 13.24 -2.82 -1.11
CA PRO A 310 12.28 -1.73 -1.22
C PRO A 310 12.28 -0.91 0.07
N LEU A 311 12.39 0.40 -0.06
CA LEU A 311 12.41 1.30 1.08
C LEU A 311 11.06 1.21 1.78
N TYR A 312 11.03 0.84 3.07
CA TYR A 312 9.78 0.75 3.80
C TYR A 312 9.09 2.11 3.94
N CYS A 313 9.87 3.13 4.26
CA CYS A 313 9.42 4.49 4.41
C CYS A 313 10.51 5.49 4.01
N ASP A 314 10.16 6.46 3.16
CA ASP A 314 11.04 7.58 2.89
C ASP A 314 10.90 8.64 3.97
N THR A 315 11.92 8.70 4.83
CA THR A 315 12.04 9.72 5.88
C THR A 315 12.73 10.98 5.40
N ASP A 316 13.25 10.98 4.17
CA ASP A 316 13.94 12.13 3.59
C ASP A 316 12.91 12.97 2.83
N GLY A 317 12.36 13.95 3.57
CA GLY A 317 11.42 14.97 3.08
C GLY A 317 12.02 15.89 2.03
#